data_AF-A0A086KV30-F1
#
_entry.id   AF-A0A086KV30-F1
#
_cell.length_a   1.000
_cell.length_b   1.000
_cell.length_c   1.000
_cell.angle_alpha   90.00
_cell.angle_beta   90.00
_cell.angle_gamma   90.00
#
_symmetry.space_group_name_H-M   'P 1'
#
loop_
_entity.id
_entity.type
_entity.pdbx_description
1 polymer ?
#
loop_
_entity_poly.entity_id
_entity_poly.type
_entity_poly.pdbx_seq_one_letter_code
_entity_poly.pdbx_strand_id
1 'polypeptide(L)'
;FEISRMNVDGAPIAQLLHEQKIACILDEKSAEYEAQSNARREALTAAATEAARQKEREARQSGRAILTPRMLFEVPQEDLPLEQVLEKVFHAADEDKEGKLSHKDVADLLLASPLGLQRWDLLLLLAAAAHEDRQGYIRYQDFVQQAPGVIRTLRERRKVSA
;
A
#
# COMPACT_ATOMS: atom_id res chain seq x y z
N PHE A 1 39.19 64.75 -75.61
CA PHE A 1 38.34 63.81 -74.88
C PHE A 1 39.21 62.99 -73.95
N GLU A 2 39.44 63.49 -72.74
CA GLU A 2 40.07 62.71 -71.66
C GLU A 2 38.96 62.21 -70.76
N ILE A 3 38.71 60.90 -70.78
CA ILE A 3 37.78 60.26 -69.86
C ILE A 3 38.55 60.02 -68.57
N SER A 4 38.28 60.86 -67.58
CA SER A 4 38.76 60.71 -66.21
C SER A 4 38.29 59.36 -65.68
N ARG A 5 39.23 58.42 -65.51
CA ARG A 5 38.97 57.13 -64.87
C ARG A 5 38.66 57.42 -63.39
N MET A 6 37.38 57.46 -63.05
CA MET A 6 36.94 57.39 -61.65
C MET A 6 37.36 56.02 -61.12
N ASN A 7 38.40 56.01 -60.28
CA ASN A 7 38.75 54.86 -59.47
C ASN A 7 37.63 54.69 -58.45
N VAL A 8 36.64 53.84 -58.74
CA VAL A 8 35.68 53.41 -57.73
C VAL A 8 36.45 52.42 -56.86
N ASP A 9 37.08 52.93 -55.82
CA ASP A 9 37.82 52.14 -54.86
C ASP A 9 36.94 50.97 -54.39
N GLY A 10 37.32 49.73 -54.70
CA GLY A 10 36.60 48.51 -54.31
C GLY A 10 36.68 48.19 -52.81
N ALA A 11 37.25 49.10 -52.01
CA ALA A 11 37.42 48.99 -50.57
C ALA A 11 36.12 48.89 -49.76
N PRO A 12 35.04 49.66 -50.04
CA PRO A 12 33.85 49.66 -49.18
C PRO A 12 32.98 48.41 -49.38
N ILE A 13 32.94 47.85 -50.60
CA ILE A 13 32.17 46.62 -50.88
C ILE A 13 32.86 45.40 -50.26
N ALA A 14 34.19 45.33 -50.35
CA ALA A 14 34.97 44.26 -49.73
C ALA A 14 34.87 44.29 -48.21
N GLN A 15 34.87 45.49 -47.60
CA GLN A 15 34.65 45.67 -46.16
C GLN A 15 33.24 45.24 -45.74
N LEU A 16 32.20 45.64 -46.48
CA LEU A 16 30.82 45.26 -46.17
C LEU A 16 30.60 43.73 -46.30
N LEU A 17 31.19 43.10 -47.31
CA LEU A 17 31.17 41.63 -47.45
C LEU A 17 31.92 40.94 -46.31
N HIS A 18 33.02 41.52 -45.83
CA HIS A 18 33.77 41.00 -44.69
C HIS A 18 32.98 41.12 -43.38
N GLU A 19 32.34 42.26 -43.14
CA GLU A 19 31.45 42.48 -41.99
C GLU A 19 30.25 41.52 -42.00
N GLN A 20 29.60 41.34 -43.15
CA GLN A 20 28.50 40.37 -43.29
C GLN A 20 28.98 38.94 -43.05
N LYS A 21 30.18 38.58 -43.52
CA LYS A 21 30.77 37.26 -43.28
C LYS A 21 31.06 37.05 -41.79
N ILE A 22 31.57 38.06 -41.09
CA ILE A 22 31.80 38.00 -39.65
C ILE A 22 30.49 37.86 -38.89
N ALA A 23 29.48 38.66 -39.24
CA ALA A 23 28.14 38.58 -38.63
C ALA A 23 27.53 37.19 -38.79
N CYS A 24 27.58 36.61 -40.00
CA CYS A 24 27.10 35.26 -40.27
C CYS A 24 27.80 34.20 -39.40
N ILE A 25 29.13 34.27 -39.27
CA ILE A 25 29.91 33.34 -38.43
C ILE A 25 29.53 33.49 -36.95
N LEU A 26 29.30 34.71 -36.47
CA LEU A 26 28.92 34.96 -35.08
C LEU A 26 27.50 34.45 -34.79
N ASP A 27 26.57 34.65 -35.72
CA ASP A 27 25.21 34.13 -35.62
C ASP A 27 25.22 32.60 -35.60
N GLU A 28 25.97 31.95 -36.49
CA GLU A 28 26.17 30.49 -36.47
C GLU A 28 26.73 30.01 -35.12
N LYS A 29 27.73 30.71 -34.57
CA LYS A 29 28.32 30.37 -33.26
C LYS A 29 27.33 30.55 -32.10
N SER A 30 26.48 31.58 -32.14
CA SER A 30 25.43 31.79 -31.14
C SER A 30 24.35 30.70 -31.22
N ALA A 31 23.92 30.33 -32.43
CA ALA A 31 22.94 29.27 -32.65
C ALA A 31 23.47 27.90 -32.18
N GLU A 32 24.75 27.60 -32.46
CA GLU A 32 25.42 26.40 -31.96
C GLU A 32 25.46 26.37 -30.41
N TYR A 33 25.79 27.49 -29.78
CA TYR A 33 25.84 27.60 -28.32
C TYR A 33 24.45 27.44 -27.69
N GLU A 34 23.42 28.06 -28.27
CA GLU A 34 22.04 27.92 -27.83
C GLU A 34 21.52 26.48 -27.99
N ALA A 35 21.80 25.84 -29.13
CA ALA A 35 21.46 24.45 -29.37
C ALA A 35 22.14 23.52 -28.36
N GLN A 36 23.42 23.75 -28.05
CA GLN A 36 24.17 22.97 -27.07
C GLN A 36 23.63 23.17 -25.64
N SER A 37 23.25 24.40 -25.28
CA SER A 37 22.64 24.72 -23.99
C SER A 37 21.27 24.05 -23.84
N ASN A 38 20.44 24.09 -24.89
CA ASN A 38 19.12 23.48 -24.92
C ASN A 38 19.22 21.94 -24.83
N ALA A 39 20.10 21.32 -25.61
CA ALA A 39 20.36 19.88 -25.55
C ALA A 39 20.84 19.44 -24.15
N ARG A 40 21.68 20.25 -23.48
CA ARG A 40 22.13 19.98 -22.12
C ARG A 40 21.00 20.08 -21.10
N ARG A 41 20.10 21.05 -21.23
CA ARG A 41 18.89 21.16 -20.39
C ARG A 41 17.95 19.97 -20.59
N GLU A 42 17.73 19.56 -21.83
CA GLU A 42 16.88 18.41 -22.17
C GLU A 42 17.47 17.08 -21.67
N ALA A 43 18.79 16.90 -21.77
CA ALA A 43 19.46 15.73 -21.21
C ALA A 43 19.33 15.66 -19.67
N LEU A 44 19.41 16.80 -18.99
CA LEU A 44 19.23 16.88 -17.53
C LEU A 44 17.77 16.58 -17.12
N THR A 45 16.78 17.07 -17.87
CA THR A 45 15.37 16.76 -17.58
C THR A 45 15.06 15.30 -17.88
N ALA A 46 15.56 14.75 -18.99
CA ALA A 46 15.44 13.33 -19.32
C ALA A 46 16.08 12.46 -18.22
N ALA A 47 17.31 12.74 -17.81
CA ALA A 47 17.99 12.04 -16.73
C ALA A 47 17.24 12.14 -15.39
N ALA A 48 16.64 13.29 -15.08
CA ALA A 48 15.80 13.45 -13.88
C ALA A 48 14.53 12.59 -13.95
N THR A 49 13.89 12.50 -15.12
CA THR A 49 12.72 11.63 -15.31
C THR A 49 13.07 10.14 -15.26
N GLU A 50 14.22 9.75 -15.79
CA GLU A 50 14.73 8.38 -15.73
C GLU A 50 15.13 7.99 -14.30
N ALA A 51 15.80 8.88 -13.57
CA ALA A 51 16.13 8.68 -12.16
C ALA A 51 14.88 8.55 -11.28
N ALA A 52 13.80 9.29 -11.59
CA ALA A 52 12.52 9.15 -10.90
C ALA A 52 11.88 7.77 -11.18
N ARG A 53 11.88 7.31 -12.44
CA ARG A 53 11.38 5.98 -12.82
C ARG A 53 12.22 4.84 -12.24
N GLN A 54 13.54 5.03 -12.13
CA GLN A 54 14.44 4.05 -11.54
C GLN A 54 14.20 3.93 -10.02
N LYS A 55 14.08 5.05 -9.30
CA LYS A 55 13.68 5.06 -7.89
C LYS A 55 12.31 4.40 -7.66
N GLU A 56 11.35 4.58 -8.57
CA GLU A 56 10.05 3.90 -8.48
C GLU A 56 10.19 2.38 -8.67
N ARG A 57 11.03 1.92 -9.61
CA ARG A 57 11.31 0.49 -9.81
C ARG A 57 12.04 -0.14 -8.62
N GLU A 58 13.00 0.57 -8.04
CA GLU A 58 13.70 0.16 -6.83
C GLU A 58 12.78 0.14 -5.60
N ALA A 59 11.85 1.09 -5.46
CA ALA A 59 10.83 1.08 -4.42
C ALA A 59 9.85 -0.11 -4.55
N ARG A 60 9.54 -0.55 -5.78
CA ARG A 60 8.75 -1.77 -6.03
C ARG A 60 9.53 -3.06 -5.74
N GLN A 61 10.84 -3.09 -5.98
CA GLN A 61 11.69 -4.25 -5.68
C GLN A 61 12.05 -4.36 -4.19
N SER A 62 12.18 -3.23 -3.49
CA SER A 62 12.41 -3.17 -2.04
C SER A 62 11.09 -3.30 -1.26
N GLY A 63 10.40 -4.43 -1.43
CA GLY A 63 9.50 -5.12 -0.47
C GLY A 63 8.74 -4.38 0.65
N ARG A 64 8.48 -3.08 0.55
CA ARG A 64 7.62 -2.35 1.48
C ARG A 64 6.31 -2.15 0.75
N ALA A 65 5.51 -3.22 0.74
CA ALA A 65 4.14 -3.20 0.28
C ALA A 65 3.47 -1.94 0.86
N ILE A 66 2.97 -1.08 -0.02
CA ILE A 66 2.01 -0.05 0.37
C ILE A 66 0.81 -0.83 0.88
N LEU A 67 0.72 -0.98 2.22
CA LEU A 67 -0.36 -1.69 2.87
C LEU A 67 -1.65 -0.94 2.52
N THR A 68 -2.43 -1.50 1.61
CA THR A 68 -3.81 -1.07 1.43
C THR A 68 -4.53 -1.36 2.76
N PRO A 69 -5.43 -0.47 3.23
CA PRO A 69 -6.21 -0.71 4.45
C PRO A 69 -6.98 -2.04 4.45
N ARG A 70 -7.17 -2.65 3.27
CA ARG A 70 -7.88 -3.91 3.08
C ARG A 70 -7.02 -5.16 3.34
N MET A 71 -5.69 -5.06 3.37
CA MET A 71 -4.79 -6.19 3.65
C MET A 71 -4.31 -6.26 5.11
N LEU A 72 -4.77 -5.35 5.97
CA LEU A 72 -4.44 -5.35 7.41
C LEU A 72 -5.13 -6.46 8.23
N PHE A 73 -6.01 -7.26 7.62
CA PHE A 73 -6.77 -8.31 8.32
C PHE A 73 -6.50 -9.73 7.84
N GLU A 74 -5.68 -9.94 6.82
CA GLU A 74 -5.14 -11.28 6.53
C GLU A 74 -3.80 -11.42 7.25
N VAL A 75 -3.83 -11.24 8.58
CA VAL A 75 -3.00 -12.12 9.39
C VAL A 75 -3.50 -13.51 8.98
N PRO A 76 -2.66 -14.39 8.40
CA PRO A 76 -3.01 -15.79 8.36
C PRO A 76 -3.28 -16.08 9.84
N GLN A 77 -4.55 -16.27 10.22
CA GLN A 77 -4.78 -16.92 11.49
C GLN A 77 -3.98 -18.19 11.29
N GLU A 78 -2.82 -18.29 11.94
CA GLU A 78 -2.21 -19.57 12.22
C GLU A 78 -3.39 -20.47 12.56
N ASP A 79 -3.45 -21.67 11.98
CA ASP A 79 -4.47 -22.67 12.28
C ASP A 79 -4.32 -23.09 13.75
N LEU A 80 -4.54 -22.12 14.64
CA LEU A 80 -4.50 -22.22 16.06
C LEU A 80 -5.70 -23.09 16.38
N PRO A 81 -5.50 -24.11 17.21
CA PRO A 81 -6.61 -24.91 17.67
C PRO A 81 -7.67 -23.96 18.25
N LEU A 82 -8.94 -24.25 17.96
CA LEU A 82 -10.08 -23.42 18.31
C LEU A 82 -10.11 -23.09 19.81
N GLU A 83 -9.62 -24.03 20.61
CA GLU A 83 -9.32 -23.91 22.04
C GLU A 83 -8.46 -22.67 22.35
N GLN A 84 -7.31 -22.52 21.68
CA GLN A 84 -6.39 -21.39 21.87
C GLN A 84 -6.94 -20.07 21.35
N VAL A 85 -7.75 -20.11 20.28
CA VAL A 85 -8.42 -18.91 19.77
C VAL A 85 -9.42 -18.40 20.81
N LEU A 86 -10.28 -19.27 21.31
CA LEU A 86 -11.27 -18.92 22.33
C LEU A 86 -10.58 -18.47 23.62
N GLU A 87 -9.54 -19.17 24.06
CA GLU A 87 -8.75 -18.79 25.25
C GLU A 87 -8.17 -17.38 25.12
N LYS A 88 -7.51 -17.06 24.00
CA LYS A 88 -6.95 -15.73 23.76
C LYS A 88 -8.02 -14.64 23.72
N VAL A 89 -9.16 -14.91 23.08
CA VAL A 89 -10.28 -13.95 22.99
C VAL A 89 -10.88 -13.67 24.37
N PHE A 90 -11.18 -14.71 25.15
CA PHE A 90 -11.76 -14.52 26.48
C PHE A 90 -10.76 -13.94 27.48
N HIS A 91 -9.50 -14.38 27.44
CA HIS A 91 -8.44 -13.80 28.27
C HIS A 91 -8.20 -12.32 27.93
N ALA A 92 -8.33 -11.92 26.66
CA ALA A 92 -8.21 -10.51 26.29
C ALA A 92 -9.41 -9.66 26.76
N ALA A 93 -10.58 -10.27 26.91
CA ALA A 93 -11.78 -9.60 27.41
C ALA A 93 -11.87 -9.55 28.94
N ASP A 94 -11.20 -10.48 29.64
CA ASP A 94 -11.11 -10.51 31.10
C ASP A 94 -10.04 -9.52 31.60
N GLU A 95 -10.37 -8.23 31.60
CA GLU A 95 -9.47 -7.16 32.05
C GLU A 95 -9.04 -7.32 33.51
N ASP A 96 -9.99 -7.74 34.36
CA ASP A 96 -9.80 -7.92 35.80
C ASP A 96 -9.11 -9.25 36.17
N LYS A 97 -8.92 -10.15 35.19
CA LYS A 97 -8.32 -11.48 35.34
C LYS A 97 -9.02 -12.34 36.39
N GLU A 98 -10.35 -12.23 36.46
CA GLU A 98 -11.16 -12.98 37.41
C GLU A 98 -11.42 -14.43 36.97
N GLY A 99 -11.10 -14.78 35.72
CA GLY A 99 -11.34 -16.09 35.15
C GLY A 99 -12.81 -16.34 34.78
N LYS A 100 -13.63 -15.28 34.76
CA LYS A 100 -15.06 -15.33 34.49
C LYS A 100 -15.51 -14.12 33.70
N LEU A 101 -16.53 -14.30 32.86
CA LEU A 101 -17.13 -13.24 32.03
C LEU A 101 -18.65 -13.31 32.17
N SER A 102 -19.34 -12.18 32.00
CA SER A 102 -20.80 -12.20 32.03
C SER A 102 -21.35 -12.99 30.84
N HIS A 103 -22.56 -13.55 30.97
CA HIS A 103 -23.22 -14.23 29.86
C HIS A 103 -23.30 -13.34 28.60
N LYS A 104 -23.54 -12.04 28.79
CA LYS A 104 -23.60 -11.08 27.69
C LYS A 104 -22.26 -10.94 26.98
N ASP A 105 -21.16 -10.80 27.73
CA ASP A 105 -19.83 -10.60 27.16
C ASP A 105 -19.37 -11.84 26.39
N VAL A 106 -19.62 -13.03 26.93
CA VAL A 106 -19.32 -14.28 26.21
C VAL A 106 -20.08 -14.36 24.89
N ALA A 107 -21.36 -14.01 24.89
CA ALA A 107 -22.18 -14.00 23.67
C ALA A 107 -21.68 -12.97 22.65
N ASP A 108 -21.37 -11.75 23.09
CA ASP A 108 -20.88 -10.67 22.24
C ASP A 108 -19.49 -11.01 21.64
N LEU A 109 -18.60 -11.62 22.41
CA LEU A 109 -17.28 -12.08 21.95
C LEU A 109 -17.38 -13.21 20.91
N LEU A 110 -18.24 -14.18 21.13
CA LEU A 110 -18.44 -15.27 20.17
C LEU A 110 -19.07 -14.78 18.87
N LEU A 111 -19.94 -13.76 18.93
CA LEU A 111 -20.53 -13.13 17.75
C LEU A 111 -19.50 -12.30 16.97
N ALA A 112 -18.61 -11.61 17.67
CA ALA A 112 -17.54 -10.82 17.06
C ALA A 112 -16.40 -11.70 16.51
N SER A 113 -16.26 -12.93 17.01
CA SER A 113 -15.22 -13.86 16.58
C SER A 113 -15.57 -14.52 15.24
N PRO A 114 -14.62 -14.63 14.28
CA PRO A 114 -14.86 -15.24 12.97
C PRO A 114 -14.91 -16.78 13.05
N LEU A 115 -15.83 -17.33 13.84
CA LEU A 115 -15.99 -18.77 14.06
C LEU A 115 -16.79 -19.46 12.94
N GLY A 116 -17.36 -18.70 11.99
CA GLY A 116 -18.20 -19.24 10.91
C GLY A 116 -19.49 -19.90 11.42
N LEU A 117 -19.97 -19.49 12.59
CA LEU A 117 -21.21 -19.96 13.20
C LEU A 117 -22.37 -19.02 12.85
N GLN A 118 -23.56 -19.60 12.64
CA GLN A 118 -24.77 -18.80 12.49
C GLN A 118 -25.32 -18.42 13.86
N ARG A 119 -26.19 -17.41 13.91
CA ARG A 119 -26.80 -16.94 15.16
C ARG A 119 -27.48 -18.06 15.96
N TRP A 120 -28.15 -18.98 15.28
CA TRP A 120 -28.78 -20.13 15.93
C TRP A 120 -27.77 -21.13 16.51
N ASP A 121 -26.62 -21.33 15.86
CA ASP A 121 -25.56 -22.20 16.38
C ASP A 121 -24.92 -21.58 17.62
N LEU A 122 -24.79 -20.25 17.65
CA LEU A 122 -24.27 -19.52 18.79
C LEU A 122 -25.17 -19.72 20.03
N LEU A 123 -26.48 -19.60 19.84
CA LEU A 123 -27.46 -19.83 20.91
C LEU A 123 -27.40 -21.28 21.40
N LEU A 124 -27.26 -22.24 20.49
CA LEU A 124 -27.15 -23.65 20.86
C LEU A 124 -25.82 -23.97 21.55
N LEU A 125 -24.72 -23.33 21.12
CA LEU A 125 -23.42 -23.42 21.76
C LEU A 125 -23.46 -22.88 23.19
N LEU A 126 -24.02 -21.68 23.39
CA LEU A 126 -24.19 -21.08 24.71
C LEU A 126 -25.07 -21.98 25.58
N ALA A 127 -26.22 -22.44 25.09
CA ALA A 127 -27.09 -23.32 25.85
C ALA A 127 -26.45 -24.68 26.23
N ALA A 128 -25.53 -25.20 25.41
CA ALA A 128 -24.90 -26.50 25.63
C ALA A 128 -23.62 -26.43 26.48
N ALA A 129 -22.83 -25.37 26.36
CA ALA A 129 -21.49 -25.28 26.94
C ALA A 129 -21.35 -24.17 28.00
N ALA A 130 -22.22 -23.16 28.03
CA ALA A 130 -22.16 -22.12 29.04
C ALA A 130 -22.78 -22.61 30.35
N HIS A 131 -21.96 -22.66 31.40
CA HIS A 131 -22.43 -22.87 32.76
C HIS A 131 -22.40 -21.54 33.51
N GLU A 132 -23.58 -20.94 33.64
CA GLU A 132 -23.77 -19.68 34.35
C GLU A 132 -23.93 -19.93 35.85
N ASP A 133 -23.25 -19.13 36.66
CA ASP A 133 -23.42 -19.13 38.11
C ASP A 133 -24.65 -18.34 38.57
N ARG A 134 -24.91 -18.30 39.88
CA ARG A 134 -26.06 -17.57 40.43
C ARG A 134 -25.98 -16.04 40.27
N GLN A 135 -24.83 -15.52 39.86
CA GLN A 135 -24.54 -14.10 39.72
C GLN A 135 -24.55 -13.67 38.25
N GLY A 136 -24.68 -14.61 37.32
CA GLY A 136 -24.76 -14.36 35.89
C GLY A 136 -23.41 -14.45 35.16
N TYR A 137 -22.40 -15.03 35.80
CA TYR A 137 -21.06 -15.18 35.25
C TYR A 137 -20.79 -16.61 34.78
N ILE A 138 -20.03 -16.71 33.71
CA ILE A 138 -19.55 -17.96 33.12
C ILE A 138 -18.05 -18.03 33.35
N ARG A 139 -17.58 -19.13 33.95
CA ARG A 139 -16.15 -19.45 33.99
C ARG A 139 -15.70 -19.86 32.59
N TYR A 140 -15.02 -18.96 31.89
CA TYR A 140 -14.69 -19.18 30.49
C TYR A 140 -13.66 -20.30 30.29
N GLN A 141 -12.86 -20.65 31.31
CA GLN A 141 -11.93 -21.79 31.24
C GLN A 141 -12.67 -23.12 30.99
N ASP A 142 -13.77 -23.35 31.72
CA ASP A 142 -14.61 -24.54 31.55
C ASP A 142 -15.28 -24.54 30.16
N PHE A 143 -15.70 -23.36 29.72
CA PHE A 143 -16.33 -23.15 28.41
C PHE A 143 -15.36 -23.42 27.25
N VAL A 144 -14.12 -22.94 27.33
CA VAL A 144 -13.08 -23.12 26.30
C VAL A 144 -12.75 -24.60 26.07
N GLN A 145 -12.83 -25.44 27.10
CA GLN A 145 -12.61 -26.88 26.97
C GLN A 145 -13.78 -27.61 26.28
N GLN A 146 -15.02 -27.16 26.50
CA GLN A 146 -16.22 -27.82 25.99
C GLN A 146 -16.66 -27.30 24.62
N ALA A 147 -16.53 -26.00 24.38
CA ALA A 147 -17.04 -25.32 23.19
C ALA A 147 -16.51 -25.90 21.87
N PRO A 148 -15.22 -26.25 21.70
CA PRO A 148 -14.71 -26.77 20.44
C PRO A 148 -15.38 -28.08 19.99
N GLY A 149 -15.69 -28.98 20.92
CA GLY A 149 -16.42 -30.21 20.63
C GLY A 149 -17.82 -29.93 20.09
N VAL A 150 -18.55 -29.05 20.76
CA VAL A 150 -19.90 -28.62 20.35
C VAL A 150 -19.85 -27.93 18.97
N ILE A 151 -18.90 -27.02 18.76
CA ILE A 151 -18.72 -26.31 17.49
C ILE A 151 -18.47 -27.28 16.32
N ARG A 152 -17.64 -28.31 16.53
CA ARG A 152 -17.40 -29.36 15.51
C ARG A 152 -18.69 -30.11 15.18
N THR A 153 -19.44 -30.54 16.19
CA THR A 153 -20.74 -31.22 15.99
C THR A 153 -21.75 -30.34 15.26
N LEU A 154 -21.83 -29.05 15.57
CA LEU A 154 -22.74 -28.11 14.89
C LEU A 154 -22.36 -27.92 13.42
N ARG A 155 -21.05 -27.81 13.13
CA ARG A 155 -20.53 -27.72 11.76
C ARG A 155 -20.82 -28.98 10.95
N GLU A 156 -20.65 -30.16 11.54
CA GLU A 156 -20.93 -31.45 10.90
C GLU A 156 -22.41 -31.61 10.55
N ARG A 157 -23.32 -31.31 11.50
CA ARG A 157 -24.76 -31.36 11.26
C ARG A 157 -25.18 -30.52 10.06
N ARG A 158 -24.57 -29.35 9.88
CA ARG A 158 -24.87 -28.48 8.72
C ARG A 158 -24.37 -29.04 7.40
N LYS A 159 -23.19 -29.68 7.37
CA LYS A 159 -22.68 -30.33 6.14
C LYS A 159 -23.59 -31.46 5.65
N VAL A 160 -24.31 -32.12 6.57
CA VAL A 160 -25.24 -33.21 6.24
C VAL A 160 -26.60 -32.69 5.79
N SER A 161 -26.99 -31.46 6.18
CA SER A 161 -28.27 -30.83 5.81
C SER A 161 -28.19 -29.90 4.59
N ALA A 162 -27.00 -29.71 4.00
CA ALA A 162 -26.77 -28.90 2.80
C ALA A 162 -26.56 -29.80 1.58
#